data_AF-A0A2Z6R560-F1
#
_entry.id   AF-A0A2Z6R560-F1
#
_cell.length_a   1.000
_cell.length_b   1.000
_cell.length_c   1.000
_cell.angle_alpha   90.00
_cell.angle_beta   90.00
_cell.angle_gamma   90.00
#
_symmetry.space_group_name_H-M   'P 1'
#
loop_
_entity.id
_entity.type
_entity.pdbx_description
1 polymer ?
#
loop_
_entity_poly.entity_id
_entity_poly.type
_entity_poly.pdbx_seq_one_letter_code
_entity_poly.pdbx_strand_id
1 'polypeptide(L)'
;MFQSSYPTSNILKINQNSTYYTYNIIKKGFYPLNDILCYTSTCSSNQFKIPDDYMIHTSWGKGISRHMIRCEISYVESVPVFKIWFGEDYQNYVSSTTSATNAANTYLQIKRPNTQARLSGVHVFGLNLQELEKERERKQNSRLLKPFNKLSNSMKTKRVHAFSEHLTVDFKNTAISCFHPNDHLDLQEIRFAVQEKTFKANFGIQDMEKESQRNESFIKVIDQGPISRNSYQKLTALQSELPRESAIYKTKKKINEQMNQAIPILILNISGQQSSVSINEDSNTINDSEVIEEVLKYIRKAGYRKIKDILLFILPGLINQNVLNPNDLTIHL
;
A
#
# COMPACT_ATOMS: atom_id res chain seq x y z
N MET A 1 10.68 1.42 -0.99
CA MET A 1 11.34 0.14 -1.34
C MET A 1 12.57 -0.01 -0.46
N PHE A 2 12.58 -0.97 0.45
CA PHE A 2 13.82 -1.41 1.10
C PHE A 2 14.06 -2.83 0.60
N GLN A 3 14.97 -3.00 -0.37
CA GLN A 3 15.48 -4.31 -0.73
C GLN A 3 16.10 -4.91 0.53
N SER A 4 15.51 -6.01 1.03
CA SER A 4 16.16 -6.83 2.03
C SER A 4 17.35 -7.50 1.35
N SER A 5 18.54 -6.96 1.54
CA SER A 5 19.81 -7.60 1.20
C SER A 5 20.14 -8.74 2.19
N TYR A 6 19.13 -9.50 2.62
CA TYR A 6 19.38 -10.70 3.40
C TYR A 6 19.87 -11.77 2.43
N PRO A 7 21.04 -12.38 2.65
CA PRO A 7 21.55 -13.37 1.72
C PRO A 7 20.58 -14.54 1.62
N THR A 8 20.34 -15.00 0.40
CA THR A 8 19.57 -16.22 0.07
C THR A 8 20.20 -17.48 0.67
N SER A 9 21.38 -17.36 1.27
CA SER A 9 22.16 -18.41 1.93
C SER A 9 22.33 -18.09 3.42
N ASN A 10 22.14 -19.10 4.28
CA ASN A 10 22.36 -19.01 5.73
C ASN A 10 23.85 -18.94 6.11
N ILE A 11 24.76 -18.86 5.13
CA ILE A 11 26.21 -18.86 5.34
C ILE A 11 26.77 -17.45 5.14
N LEU A 12 27.43 -16.93 6.16
CA LEU A 12 28.17 -15.66 6.12
C LEU A 12 29.67 -15.92 6.26
N LYS A 13 30.47 -15.29 5.41
CA LYS A 13 31.94 -15.36 5.47
C LYS A 13 32.49 -13.97 5.69
N ILE A 14 33.19 -13.76 6.80
CA ILE A 14 33.68 -12.43 7.19
C ILE A 14 35.13 -12.54 7.64
N ASN A 15 35.96 -11.59 7.19
CA ASN A 15 37.30 -11.40 7.71
C ASN A 15 37.24 -10.44 8.91
N GLN A 16 37.64 -10.94 10.09
CA GLN A 16 37.68 -10.16 11.33
C GLN A 16 39.07 -10.30 11.95
N ASN A 17 39.81 -9.19 12.04
CA ASN A 17 41.18 -9.14 12.57
C ASN A 17 42.10 -10.19 11.93
N SER A 18 42.16 -10.21 10.60
CA SER A 18 42.98 -11.15 9.81
C SER A 18 42.61 -12.62 9.96
N THR A 19 41.46 -12.93 10.59
CA THR A 19 40.91 -14.28 10.71
C THR A 19 39.62 -14.38 9.90
N TYR A 20 39.57 -15.35 9.00
CA TYR A 20 38.37 -15.65 8.23
C TYR A 20 37.44 -16.54 9.04
N TYR A 21 36.29 -15.98 9.43
CA TYR A 21 35.21 -16.70 10.07
C TYR A 21 34.15 -17.06 9.03
N THR A 22 33.65 -18.29 9.13
CA THR A 22 32.45 -18.74 8.42
C THR A 22 31.37 -19.07 9.45
N TYR A 23 30.25 -18.37 9.35
CA TYR A 23 29.07 -18.56 10.18
C TYR A 23 27.99 -19.24 9.36
N ASN A 24 27.39 -20.31 9.88
CA ASN A 24 26.17 -20.90 9.34
C ASN A 24 25.05 -20.70 10.35
N ILE A 25 24.03 -19.95 9.96
CA ILE A 25 22.96 -19.50 10.85
C ILE A 25 21.90 -20.59 10.94
N ILE A 26 21.71 -21.15 12.15
CA ILE A 26 20.68 -22.16 12.41
C ILE A 26 19.41 -21.48 12.94
N LYS A 27 19.55 -20.71 14.02
CA LYS A 27 18.50 -19.88 14.60
C LYS A 27 19.00 -18.45 14.75
N LYS A 28 18.26 -17.50 14.17
CA LYS A 28 18.58 -16.07 14.30
C LYS A 28 18.37 -15.55 15.73
N GLY A 29 17.49 -16.18 16.51
CA GLY A 29 17.07 -15.67 17.81
C GLY A 29 16.29 -14.35 17.71
N PHE A 30 15.93 -13.80 18.86
CA PHE A 30 15.26 -12.51 19.00
C PHE A 30 15.90 -11.68 20.12
N TYR A 31 15.70 -10.36 20.12
CA TYR A 31 16.11 -9.56 21.27
C TYR A 31 15.03 -9.61 22.34
N PRO A 32 15.38 -9.95 23.59
CA PRO A 32 14.45 -9.86 24.71
C PRO A 32 13.85 -8.46 24.89
N LEU A 33 12.83 -8.37 25.75
CA LEU A 33 12.26 -7.09 26.18
C LEU A 33 13.34 -6.24 26.87
N ASN A 34 13.19 -4.92 26.79
CA ASN A 34 14.18 -3.96 27.26
C ASN A 34 14.58 -4.18 28.73
N ASP A 35 13.66 -4.67 29.57
CA ASP A 35 13.88 -4.86 31.01
C ASP A 35 14.91 -5.96 31.32
N ILE A 36 15.16 -6.88 30.38
CA ILE A 36 16.10 -7.99 30.56
C ILE A 36 17.17 -8.05 29.45
N LEU A 37 17.13 -7.11 28.49
CA LEU A 37 18.04 -7.09 27.35
C LEU A 37 19.47 -6.78 27.79
N CYS A 38 20.38 -7.73 27.58
CA CYS A 38 21.79 -7.57 27.89
C CYS A 38 22.61 -7.13 26.67
N TYR A 39 23.77 -6.52 26.94
CA TYR A 39 24.73 -6.04 25.94
C TYR A 39 26.13 -6.62 26.20
N THR A 40 26.94 -6.75 25.16
CA THR A 40 28.36 -7.12 25.31
C THR A 40 29.14 -6.03 26.06
N SER A 41 30.07 -6.40 26.95
CA SER A 41 30.81 -5.46 27.80
C SER A 41 31.68 -4.45 27.02
N THR A 42 31.77 -3.23 27.54
CA THR A 42 32.54 -2.09 27.01
C THR A 42 34.05 -2.23 27.24
N CYS A 43 34.78 -2.87 26.33
CA CYS A 43 36.22 -2.63 26.17
C CYS A 43 36.59 -2.10 24.77
N SER A 44 35.61 -1.99 23.86
CA SER A 44 35.75 -1.37 22.54
C SER A 44 34.51 -0.52 22.26
N SER A 45 34.63 0.48 21.37
CA SER A 45 33.62 1.52 21.10
C SER A 45 32.22 1.04 20.68
N ASN A 46 32.01 -0.26 20.42
CA ASN A 46 30.74 -0.81 19.97
C ASN A 46 30.21 -1.84 20.98
N GLN A 47 28.99 -1.62 21.48
CA GLN A 47 28.21 -2.59 22.25
C GLN A 47 27.23 -3.32 21.33
N PHE A 48 27.06 -4.63 21.51
CA PHE A 48 26.13 -5.44 20.73
C PHE A 48 25.05 -6.03 21.65
N LYS A 49 23.80 -5.97 21.20
CA LYS A 49 22.64 -6.59 21.88
C LYS A 49 22.79 -8.11 21.88
N ILE A 50 22.50 -8.76 23.01
CA ILE A 50 22.60 -10.21 23.15
C ILE A 50 21.23 -10.84 22.84
N PRO A 51 21.11 -11.67 21.79
CA PRO A 51 19.86 -12.33 21.43
C PRO A 51 19.57 -13.56 22.31
N ASP A 52 18.29 -13.90 22.42
CA ASP A 52 17.77 -15.14 23.01
C ASP A 52 17.35 -16.14 21.91
N ASP A 53 17.25 -17.43 22.26
CA ASP A 53 17.06 -18.59 21.36
C ASP A 53 17.94 -18.52 20.09
N TYR A 54 19.20 -18.13 20.27
CA TYR A 54 20.16 -17.93 19.19
C TYR A 54 21.06 -19.14 19.01
N MET A 55 21.30 -19.56 17.77
CA MET A 55 22.14 -20.71 17.48
C MET A 55 22.83 -20.59 16.12
N ILE A 56 24.15 -20.77 16.09
CA ILE A 56 24.95 -20.75 14.86
C ILE A 56 26.04 -21.81 14.90
N HIS A 57 26.51 -22.23 13.73
CA HIS A 57 27.81 -22.88 13.60
C HIS A 57 28.86 -21.84 13.22
N THR A 58 29.98 -21.86 13.93
CA THR A 58 31.12 -21.00 13.65
C THR A 58 32.32 -21.86 13.31
N SER A 59 33.03 -21.50 12.24
CA SER A 59 34.32 -22.12 11.90
C SER A 59 35.37 -21.10 11.46
N TRP A 60 36.61 -21.33 11.87
CA TRP A 60 37.78 -20.53 11.50
C TRP A 60 39.06 -21.38 11.55
N GLY A 61 40.16 -20.86 11.00
CA GLY A 61 41.43 -21.58 10.89
C GLY A 61 41.49 -22.52 9.68
N LYS A 62 42.65 -23.19 9.48
CA LYS A 62 42.92 -24.07 8.33
C LYS A 62 43.53 -25.40 8.77
N GLY A 63 43.20 -26.48 8.04
CA GLY A 63 43.76 -27.81 8.29
C GLY A 63 43.52 -28.29 9.72
N ILE A 64 44.58 -28.79 10.37
CA ILE A 64 44.55 -29.33 11.75
C ILE A 64 44.25 -28.23 12.79
N SER A 65 44.47 -26.96 12.44
CA SER A 65 44.14 -25.80 13.29
C SER A 65 42.71 -25.29 13.12
N ARG A 66 41.89 -25.97 12.31
CA ARG A 66 40.50 -25.57 12.07
C ARG A 66 39.67 -25.82 13.31
N HIS A 67 38.97 -24.78 13.75
CA HIS A 67 37.95 -24.86 14.77
C HIS A 67 36.59 -24.95 14.11
N MET A 68 35.76 -25.88 14.57
CA MET A 68 34.36 -26.03 14.16
C MET A 68 33.53 -26.24 15.43
N ILE A 69 32.63 -25.31 15.69
CA ILE A 69 31.84 -25.28 16.92
C ILE A 69 30.40 -24.86 16.64
N ARG A 70 29.50 -25.21 17.56
CA ARG A 70 28.14 -24.67 17.61
C ARG A 70 28.04 -23.72 18.79
N CYS A 71 27.66 -22.48 18.52
CA CYS A 71 27.43 -21.47 19.54
C CYS A 71 25.92 -21.34 19.77
N GLU A 72 25.52 -21.28 21.04
CA GLU A 72 24.13 -21.13 21.47
C GLU A 72 24.05 -20.05 22.55
N ILE A 73 23.00 -19.22 22.49
CA ILE A 73 22.68 -18.25 23.54
C ILE A 73 21.21 -18.44 23.92
N SER A 74 20.98 -18.57 25.21
CA SER A 74 19.64 -18.64 25.81
C SER A 74 19.60 -17.81 27.09
N TYR A 75 18.47 -17.20 27.40
CA TYR A 75 18.27 -16.52 28.68
C TYR A 75 17.64 -17.48 29.70
N VAL A 76 18.30 -17.65 30.84
CA VAL A 76 17.81 -18.44 31.98
C VAL A 76 17.68 -17.49 33.16
N GLU A 77 16.48 -17.37 33.73
CA GLU A 77 16.20 -16.42 34.82
C GLU A 77 16.67 -14.99 34.51
N SER A 78 16.40 -14.53 33.28
CA SER A 78 16.79 -13.21 32.77
C SER A 78 18.30 -12.98 32.59
N VAL A 79 19.14 -14.01 32.75
CA VAL A 79 20.59 -13.93 32.54
C VAL A 79 20.98 -14.69 31.25
N PRO A 80 21.76 -14.08 30.34
CA PRO A 80 22.22 -14.77 29.14
C PRO A 80 23.26 -15.84 29.48
N VAL A 81 23.02 -17.05 28.97
CA VAL A 81 23.92 -18.20 29.06
C VAL A 81 24.54 -18.45 27.69
N PHE A 82 25.86 -18.31 27.61
CA PHE A 82 26.64 -18.53 26.40
C PHE A 82 27.18 -19.96 26.39
N LYS A 83 26.76 -20.79 25.43
CA LYS A 83 27.23 -22.17 25.28
C LYS A 83 28.02 -22.35 23.99
N ILE A 84 29.11 -23.11 24.06
CA ILE A 84 29.91 -23.53 22.92
C ILE A 84 30.00 -25.05 22.95
N TRP A 85 29.40 -25.68 21.94
CA TRP A 85 29.50 -27.12 21.73
C TRP A 85 30.61 -27.46 20.73
N PHE A 86 31.36 -28.52 21.00
CA PHE A 86 32.54 -28.92 20.23
C PHE A 86 32.83 -30.43 20.35
N GLY A 87 33.77 -30.91 19.53
CA GLY A 87 34.08 -32.34 19.41
C GLY A 87 33.27 -33.02 18.31
N GLU A 88 33.50 -34.31 18.11
CA GLU A 88 32.69 -35.12 17.19
C GLU A 88 31.22 -35.05 17.61
N ASP A 89 30.36 -34.77 16.64
CA ASP A 89 28.91 -34.60 16.78
C ASP A 89 28.44 -33.62 17.88
N TYR A 90 29.31 -32.66 18.27
CA TYR A 90 29.00 -31.66 19.30
C TYR A 90 28.70 -32.25 20.69
N GLN A 91 29.33 -33.38 21.03
CA GLN A 91 29.10 -34.07 22.31
C GLN A 91 29.59 -33.31 23.56
N ASN A 92 30.61 -32.46 23.43
CA ASN A 92 31.15 -31.68 24.56
C ASN A 92 30.66 -30.24 24.50
N TYR A 93 30.52 -29.60 25.65
CA TYR A 93 30.23 -28.17 25.71
C TYR A 93 30.93 -27.45 26.86
N VAL A 94 31.10 -26.15 26.67
CA VAL A 94 31.38 -25.20 27.77
C VAL A 94 30.26 -24.18 27.82
N SER A 95 29.99 -23.66 28.99
CA SER A 95 29.03 -22.59 29.20
C SER A 95 29.61 -21.48 30.06
N SER A 96 29.13 -20.26 29.86
CA SER A 96 29.41 -19.13 30.74
C SER A 96 28.17 -18.26 30.88
N THR A 97 27.91 -17.80 32.09
CA THR A 97 26.91 -16.76 32.40
C THR A 97 27.54 -15.37 32.48
N THR A 98 28.88 -15.28 32.44
CA THR A 98 29.59 -14.00 32.62
C THR A 98 29.74 -13.23 31.33
N SER A 99 30.18 -13.88 30.24
CA SER A 99 30.26 -13.27 28.91
C SER A 99 30.53 -14.30 27.81
N ALA A 100 30.18 -13.94 26.57
CA ALA A 100 30.58 -14.68 25.38
C ALA A 100 32.11 -14.87 25.29
N THR A 101 32.88 -13.86 25.70
CA THR A 101 34.36 -13.91 25.66
C THR A 101 34.90 -14.88 26.69
N ASN A 102 34.30 -14.96 27.88
CA ASN A 102 34.69 -15.96 28.87
C ASN A 102 34.43 -17.38 28.33
N ALA A 103 33.23 -17.67 27.81
CA ALA A 103 32.93 -18.97 27.20
C ALA A 103 33.92 -19.34 26.07
N ALA A 104 34.23 -18.39 25.17
CA ALA A 104 35.16 -18.60 24.07
C ALA A 104 36.59 -18.93 24.55
N ASN A 105 37.07 -18.25 25.59
CA ASN A 105 38.40 -18.50 26.12
C ASN A 105 38.47 -19.80 26.94
N THR A 106 37.41 -20.17 27.66
CA THR A 106 37.31 -21.49 28.31
C THR A 106 37.38 -22.62 27.28
N TYR A 107 36.64 -22.50 26.17
CA TYR A 107 36.76 -23.43 25.04
C TYR A 107 38.20 -23.48 24.49
N LEU A 108 38.83 -22.32 24.28
CA LEU A 108 40.19 -22.27 23.75
C LEU A 108 41.20 -22.98 24.67
N GLN A 109 41.10 -22.79 25.99
CA GLN A 109 41.99 -23.45 26.95
C GLN A 109 41.83 -24.97 26.93
N ILE A 110 40.62 -25.49 26.73
CA ILE A 110 40.39 -26.94 26.56
C ILE A 110 41.04 -27.45 25.26
N LYS A 111 40.89 -26.70 24.15
CA LYS A 111 41.45 -27.12 22.86
C LYS A 111 42.96 -26.94 22.75
N ARG A 112 43.51 -25.95 23.44
CA ARG A 112 44.94 -25.62 23.46
C ARG A 112 45.34 -25.22 24.88
N PRO A 113 45.63 -26.20 25.74
CA PRO A 113 46.10 -25.93 27.09
C PRO A 113 47.37 -25.06 27.04
N ASN A 114 47.50 -24.13 28.00
CA ASN A 114 48.64 -23.21 28.14
C ASN A 114 48.80 -22.15 27.03
N THR A 115 47.80 -21.95 26.17
CA THR A 115 47.86 -20.86 25.20
C THR A 115 47.68 -19.50 25.90
N GLN A 116 48.49 -18.53 25.49
CA GLN A 116 48.32 -17.11 25.86
C GLN A 116 47.37 -16.38 24.90
N ALA A 117 46.96 -17.03 23.80
CA ALA A 117 46.02 -16.43 22.85
C ALA A 117 44.63 -16.24 23.49
N ARG A 118 43.91 -15.23 23.02
CA ARG A 118 42.54 -14.94 23.47
C ARG A 118 41.60 -14.87 22.28
N LEU A 119 40.42 -15.47 22.43
CA LEU A 119 39.32 -15.33 21.48
C LEU A 119 38.41 -14.18 21.88
N SER A 120 37.92 -13.45 20.88
CA SER A 120 36.82 -12.50 21.04
C SER A 120 35.51 -13.26 21.01
N GLY A 121 34.74 -13.21 22.10
CA GLY A 121 33.40 -13.81 22.15
C GLY A 121 32.46 -13.20 21.12
N VAL A 122 32.59 -11.90 20.85
CA VAL A 122 31.81 -11.19 19.83
C VAL A 122 31.99 -11.83 18.45
N HIS A 123 33.23 -12.18 18.08
CA HIS A 123 33.52 -12.84 16.82
C HIS A 123 33.10 -14.32 16.86
N VAL A 124 33.46 -15.05 17.90
CA VAL A 124 33.12 -16.48 18.02
C VAL A 124 31.60 -16.74 17.94
N PHE A 125 30.79 -15.86 18.53
CA PHE A 125 29.32 -15.93 18.49
C PHE A 125 28.69 -15.15 17.33
N GLY A 126 29.48 -14.42 16.52
CA GLY A 126 28.94 -13.58 15.45
C GLY A 126 27.98 -12.49 15.95
N LEU A 127 28.23 -11.91 17.13
CA LEU A 127 27.34 -10.88 17.70
C LEU A 127 27.44 -9.54 16.95
N ASN A 128 28.52 -9.31 16.20
CA ASN A 128 28.72 -8.13 15.39
C ASN A 128 28.21 -8.24 13.95
N LEU A 129 27.44 -9.30 13.63
CA LEU A 129 26.84 -9.51 12.32
C LEU A 129 25.68 -8.53 12.09
N GLN A 130 25.95 -7.44 11.36
CA GLN A 130 24.98 -6.37 11.09
C GLN A 130 23.73 -6.86 10.35
N GLU A 131 23.85 -7.89 9.50
CA GLU A 131 22.73 -8.49 8.79
C GLU A 131 21.73 -9.12 9.76
N LEU A 132 22.22 -9.79 10.80
CA LEU A 132 21.37 -10.41 11.83
C LEU A 132 20.71 -9.37 12.73
N GLU A 133 21.46 -8.32 13.08
CA GLU A 133 20.91 -7.19 13.84
C GLU A 133 19.75 -6.54 13.10
N LYS A 134 19.95 -6.15 11.84
CA LYS A 134 18.91 -5.53 11.00
C LYS A 134 17.67 -6.42 10.88
N GLU A 135 17.84 -7.73 10.74
CA GLU A 135 16.71 -8.67 10.67
C GLU A 135 15.92 -8.78 11.99
N ARG A 136 16.63 -8.86 13.12
CA ARG A 136 15.98 -8.91 14.45
C ARG A 136 15.23 -7.61 14.72
N GLU A 137 15.85 -6.47 14.42
CA GLU A 137 15.22 -5.17 14.58
C GLU A 137 14.05 -4.98 13.62
N ARG A 138 14.09 -5.49 12.38
CA ARG A 138 12.91 -5.49 11.48
C ARG A 138 11.74 -6.27 12.07
N LYS A 139 12.00 -7.44 12.64
CA LYS A 139 10.96 -8.26 13.29
C LYS A 139 10.41 -7.61 14.56
N GLN A 140 11.28 -7.04 15.40
CA GLN A 140 10.89 -6.37 16.65
C GLN A 140 10.23 -5.00 16.42
N ASN A 141 10.72 -4.23 15.43
CA ASN A 141 10.14 -2.96 14.97
C ASN A 141 9.06 -3.14 13.91
N SER A 142 8.49 -4.36 13.76
CA SER A 142 7.16 -4.51 13.21
C SER A 142 6.19 -3.86 14.20
N ARG A 143 6.14 -2.52 14.17
CA ARG A 143 5.33 -1.67 15.04
C ARG A 143 3.99 -2.35 15.20
N LEU A 144 3.68 -2.81 16.41
CA LEU A 144 2.37 -3.38 16.76
C LEU A 144 1.31 -2.51 16.10
N LEU A 145 0.72 -3.03 15.02
CA LEU A 145 -0.17 -2.24 14.19
C LEU A 145 -1.34 -1.84 15.09
N LYS A 146 -1.60 -0.54 15.22
CA LYS A 146 -2.78 -0.07 15.94
C LYS A 146 -4.01 -0.84 15.44
N PRO A 147 -4.88 -1.36 16.33
CA PRO A 147 -6.09 -2.05 15.93
C PRO A 147 -6.90 -1.23 14.92
N PHE A 148 -7.49 -1.91 13.94
CA PHE A 148 -8.14 -1.24 12.80
C PHE A 148 -9.26 -0.28 13.24
N ASN A 149 -10.02 -0.61 14.28
CA ASN A 149 -11.06 0.25 14.86
C ASN A 149 -10.51 1.57 15.42
N LYS A 150 -9.29 1.57 15.97
CA LYS A 150 -8.61 2.74 16.54
C LYS A 150 -7.95 3.65 15.50
N LEU A 151 -8.10 3.35 14.21
CA LEU A 151 -7.55 4.16 13.11
C LEU A 151 -8.54 5.23 12.65
N SER A 152 -8.00 6.37 12.22
CA SER A 152 -8.77 7.34 11.42
C SER A 152 -9.18 6.73 10.07
N ASN A 153 -10.24 7.26 9.45
CA ASN A 153 -10.70 6.77 8.14
C ASN A 153 -9.62 6.82 7.07
N SER A 154 -8.81 7.89 7.03
CA SER A 154 -7.67 7.99 6.09
C SER A 154 -6.65 6.86 6.31
N MET A 155 -6.31 6.54 7.56
CA MET A 155 -5.39 5.44 7.88
C MET A 155 -5.98 4.07 7.55
N LYS A 156 -7.30 3.87 7.75
CA LYS A 156 -8.02 2.66 7.35
C LYS A 156 -7.88 2.45 5.84
N THR A 157 -8.17 3.49 5.04
CA THR A 157 -8.05 3.44 3.58
C THR A 157 -6.62 3.14 3.13
N LYS A 158 -5.63 3.82 3.70
CA LYS A 158 -4.21 3.58 3.36
C LYS A 158 -3.79 2.15 3.66
N ARG A 159 -4.23 1.59 4.79
CA ARG A 159 -3.88 0.22 5.18
C ARG A 159 -4.55 -0.82 4.28
N VAL A 160 -5.83 -0.63 3.97
CA VAL A 160 -6.58 -1.47 3.02
C VAL A 160 -5.92 -1.43 1.65
N HIS A 161 -5.55 -0.25 1.16
CA HIS A 161 -4.86 -0.10 -0.12
C HIS A 161 -3.52 -0.84 -0.14
N ALA A 162 -2.68 -0.63 0.86
CA ALA A 162 -1.38 -1.29 0.96
C ALA A 162 -1.52 -2.82 0.99
N PHE A 163 -2.51 -3.34 1.73
CA PHE A 163 -2.80 -4.78 1.77
C PHE A 163 -3.22 -5.31 0.39
N SER A 164 -4.13 -4.61 -0.29
CA SER A 164 -4.57 -4.96 -1.64
C SER A 164 -3.42 -4.96 -2.65
N GLU A 165 -2.52 -3.97 -2.61
CA GLU A 165 -1.32 -3.93 -3.47
C GLU A 165 -0.38 -5.12 -3.21
N HIS A 166 -0.17 -5.47 -1.94
CA HIS A 166 0.63 -6.64 -1.57
C HIS A 166 0.03 -7.93 -2.14
N LEU A 167 -1.28 -8.13 -2.00
CA LEU A 167 -1.96 -9.29 -2.58
C LEU A 167 -1.82 -9.35 -4.11
N THR A 168 -1.82 -8.21 -4.81
CA THR A 168 -1.59 -8.19 -6.26
C THR A 168 -0.18 -8.67 -6.63
N VAL A 169 0.83 -8.26 -5.87
CA VAL A 169 2.22 -8.72 -6.07
C VAL A 169 2.33 -10.22 -5.80
N ASP A 170 1.74 -10.69 -4.70
CA ASP A 170 1.76 -12.11 -4.32
C ASP A 170 1.00 -12.98 -5.33
N PHE A 171 -0.13 -12.49 -5.84
CA PHE A 171 -0.87 -13.13 -6.94
C PHE A 171 0.02 -13.32 -8.16
N LYS A 172 0.69 -12.27 -8.63
CA LYS A 172 1.58 -12.34 -9.80
C LYS A 172 2.73 -13.32 -9.58
N ASN A 173 3.35 -13.30 -8.41
CA ASN A 173 4.45 -14.21 -8.09
C ASN A 173 3.99 -15.68 -8.04
N THR A 174 2.83 -15.93 -7.45
CA THR A 174 2.25 -17.28 -7.35
C THR A 174 1.78 -17.79 -8.70
N ALA A 175 1.21 -16.91 -9.54
CA ALA A 175 0.74 -17.27 -10.87
C ALA A 175 1.85 -17.87 -11.73
N ILE A 176 3.08 -17.32 -11.66
CA ILE A 176 4.24 -17.81 -12.41
C ILE A 176 4.56 -19.29 -12.07
N SER A 177 4.32 -19.70 -10.82
CA SER A 177 4.60 -21.08 -10.38
C SER A 177 3.46 -22.07 -10.66
N CYS A 178 2.25 -21.58 -10.88
CA CYS A 178 1.04 -22.40 -10.92
C CYS A 178 0.41 -22.54 -12.30
N PHE A 179 0.72 -21.64 -13.23
CA PHE A 179 0.11 -21.59 -14.56
C PHE A 179 1.17 -21.55 -15.65
N HIS A 180 0.77 -21.94 -16.88
CA HIS A 180 1.66 -21.88 -18.02
C HIS A 180 1.85 -20.42 -18.45
N PRO A 181 3.04 -19.97 -18.93
CA PRO A 181 3.26 -18.59 -19.36
C PRO A 181 2.33 -18.08 -20.48
N ASN A 182 1.68 -18.99 -21.21
CA ASN A 182 0.73 -18.65 -22.28
C ASN A 182 -0.71 -18.46 -21.75
N ASP A 183 -0.98 -18.78 -20.49
CA ASP A 183 -2.30 -18.61 -19.89
C ASP A 183 -2.49 -17.13 -19.50
N HIS A 184 -3.62 -16.54 -19.89
CA HIS A 184 -3.94 -15.15 -19.54
C HIS A 184 -4.57 -15.08 -18.14
N LEU A 185 -3.77 -14.68 -17.14
CA LEU A 185 -4.24 -14.50 -15.77
C LEU A 185 -4.52 -13.04 -15.44
N ASP A 186 -5.79 -12.76 -15.15
CA ASP A 186 -6.24 -11.46 -14.66
C ASP A 186 -6.80 -11.56 -13.25
N LEU A 187 -6.22 -10.78 -12.33
CA LEU A 187 -6.83 -10.52 -11.04
C LEU A 187 -7.95 -9.50 -11.26
N GLN A 188 -9.20 -9.92 -11.12
CA GLN A 188 -10.36 -9.05 -11.37
C GLN A 188 -10.76 -8.24 -10.13
N GLU A 189 -10.91 -8.92 -8.99
CA GLU A 189 -11.47 -8.34 -7.77
C GLU A 189 -10.93 -9.05 -6.53
N ILE A 190 -10.66 -8.29 -5.47
CA ILE A 190 -10.43 -8.82 -4.12
C ILE A 190 -11.52 -8.29 -3.20
N ARG A 191 -12.22 -9.20 -2.51
CA ARG A 191 -13.14 -8.88 -1.42
C ARG A 191 -12.64 -9.47 -0.11
N PHE A 192 -12.61 -8.65 0.93
CA PHE A 192 -12.25 -9.10 2.27
C PHE A 192 -12.95 -8.24 3.31
N ALA A 193 -13.15 -8.79 4.50
CA ALA A 193 -13.72 -8.07 5.62
C ALA A 193 -12.66 -7.82 6.69
N VAL A 194 -12.70 -6.63 7.29
CA VAL A 194 -11.97 -6.34 8.52
C VAL A 194 -13.01 -5.91 9.54
N GLN A 195 -13.28 -6.79 10.52
CA GLN A 195 -14.42 -6.66 11.43
C GLN A 195 -15.74 -6.71 10.62
N GLU A 196 -16.70 -5.82 10.90
CA GLU A 196 -18.00 -5.78 10.21
C GLU A 196 -17.97 -5.00 8.89
N LYS A 197 -16.79 -4.53 8.44
CA LYS A 197 -16.66 -3.75 7.21
C LYS A 197 -16.06 -4.58 6.10
N THR A 198 -16.81 -4.69 5.00
CA THR A 198 -16.36 -5.31 3.76
C THR A 198 -15.65 -4.30 2.88
N PHE A 199 -14.47 -4.67 2.40
CA PHE A 199 -13.67 -3.92 1.45
C PHE A 199 -13.63 -4.67 0.12
N LYS A 200 -13.70 -3.89 -0.96
CA LYS A 200 -13.64 -4.37 -2.33
C LYS A 200 -12.59 -3.56 -3.08
N ALA A 201 -11.63 -4.25 -3.67
CA ALA A 201 -10.62 -3.69 -4.56
C ALA A 201 -10.78 -4.31 -5.95
N ASN A 202 -11.01 -3.46 -6.95
CA ASN A 202 -11.15 -3.89 -8.34
C ASN A 202 -9.81 -3.68 -9.05
N PHE A 203 -9.36 -4.71 -9.75
CA PHE A 203 -8.06 -4.76 -10.44
C PHE A 203 -8.19 -5.04 -11.93
N GLY A 204 -9.36 -5.50 -12.39
CA GLY A 204 -9.62 -5.66 -13.81
C GLY A 204 -9.44 -4.36 -14.58
N ILE A 205 -9.05 -4.47 -15.85
CA ILE A 205 -9.01 -3.34 -16.79
C ILE A 205 -10.41 -2.71 -16.79
N GLN A 206 -10.50 -1.48 -16.29
CA GLN A 206 -11.71 -0.67 -16.48
C GLN A 206 -11.86 -0.47 -17.97
N ASP A 207 -12.82 -1.15 -18.56
CA ASP A 207 -13.29 -0.87 -19.90
C ASP A 207 -13.90 0.53 -19.87
N MET A 208 -13.06 1.53 -20.15
CA MET A 208 -13.38 2.95 -20.07
C MET A 208 -14.59 3.28 -20.96
N GLU A 209 -14.79 2.52 -22.04
CA GLU A 209 -15.92 2.67 -22.95
C GLU A 209 -17.21 2.18 -22.30
N LYS A 210 -17.20 0.97 -21.70
CA LYS A 210 -18.35 0.49 -20.91
C LYS A 210 -18.67 1.38 -19.71
N GLU A 211 -17.66 1.92 -19.04
CA GLU A 211 -17.88 2.84 -17.92
C GLU A 211 -18.47 4.19 -18.39
N SER A 212 -18.03 4.71 -19.54
CA SER A 212 -18.65 5.89 -20.16
C SER A 212 -20.11 5.64 -20.52
N GLN A 213 -20.41 4.55 -21.23
CA GLN A 213 -21.77 4.17 -21.61
C GLN A 213 -22.69 3.98 -20.39
N ARG A 214 -22.15 3.38 -19.32
CA ARG A 214 -22.84 3.24 -18.05
C ARG A 214 -23.17 4.60 -17.45
N ASN A 215 -22.20 5.49 -17.34
CA ASN A 215 -22.40 6.83 -16.77
C ASN A 215 -23.38 7.67 -17.61
N GLU A 216 -23.32 7.58 -18.94
CA GLU A 216 -24.27 8.22 -19.86
C GLU A 216 -25.71 7.71 -19.65
N SER A 217 -25.87 6.39 -19.45
CA SER A 217 -27.18 5.79 -19.15
C SER A 217 -27.75 6.32 -17.82
N PHE A 218 -26.91 6.46 -16.79
CA PHE A 218 -27.33 7.06 -15.52
C PHE A 218 -27.70 8.54 -15.66
N ILE A 219 -26.95 9.31 -16.45
CA ILE A 219 -27.30 10.72 -16.74
C ILE A 219 -28.67 10.81 -17.39
N LYS A 220 -28.95 9.95 -18.38
CA LYS A 220 -30.26 9.91 -19.04
C LYS A 220 -31.40 9.69 -18.05
N VAL A 221 -31.25 8.74 -17.11
CA VAL A 221 -32.26 8.47 -16.08
C VAL A 221 -32.42 9.67 -15.13
N ILE A 222 -31.30 10.29 -14.71
CA ILE A 222 -31.32 11.47 -13.85
C ILE A 222 -32.01 12.65 -14.54
N ASP A 223 -31.75 12.87 -15.83
CA ASP A 223 -32.37 13.98 -16.57
C ASP A 223 -33.87 13.74 -16.84
N GLN A 224 -34.31 12.47 -16.93
CA GLN A 224 -35.74 12.10 -17.03
C GLN A 224 -36.49 12.23 -15.71
N GLY A 225 -35.83 11.95 -14.58
CA GLY A 225 -36.37 12.07 -13.24
C GLY A 225 -35.39 12.81 -12.34
N PRO A 226 -35.41 14.16 -12.32
CA PRO A 226 -34.37 14.95 -11.67
C PRO A 226 -34.21 14.62 -10.19
N ILE A 227 -33.03 14.11 -9.83
CA ILE A 227 -32.63 13.83 -8.45
C ILE A 227 -31.73 14.97 -7.98
N SER A 228 -32.01 15.54 -6.80
CA SER A 228 -31.13 16.54 -6.21
C SER A 228 -29.73 15.97 -5.98
N ARG A 229 -28.70 16.81 -6.10
CA ARG A 229 -27.31 16.43 -5.83
C ARG A 229 -27.14 15.75 -4.47
N ASN A 230 -27.75 16.31 -3.42
CA ASN A 230 -27.69 15.77 -2.06
C ASN A 230 -28.39 14.39 -1.96
N SER A 231 -29.54 14.24 -2.61
CA SER A 231 -30.25 12.95 -2.66
C SER A 231 -29.40 11.89 -3.36
N TYR A 232 -28.76 12.23 -4.48
CA TYR A 232 -27.87 11.32 -5.20
C TYR A 232 -26.65 10.92 -4.37
N GLN A 233 -26.01 11.88 -3.67
CA GLN A 233 -24.90 11.59 -2.75
C GLN A 233 -25.30 10.58 -1.67
N LYS A 234 -26.47 10.76 -1.04
CA LYS A 234 -27.00 9.82 -0.05
C LYS A 234 -27.24 8.43 -0.64
N LEU A 235 -27.80 8.35 -1.85
CA LEU A 235 -27.99 7.08 -2.55
C LEU A 235 -26.66 6.37 -2.83
N THR A 236 -25.64 7.08 -3.31
CA THR A 236 -24.31 6.50 -3.57
C THR A 236 -23.58 6.04 -2.29
N ALA A 237 -23.92 6.63 -1.14
CA ALA A 237 -23.39 6.19 0.15
C ALA A 237 -24.01 4.87 0.62
N LEU A 238 -25.28 4.62 0.27
CA LEU A 238 -25.99 3.38 0.58
C LEU A 238 -25.66 2.26 -0.41
N GLN A 239 -25.50 2.60 -1.69
CA GLN A 239 -25.27 1.65 -2.75
C GLN A 239 -23.94 1.93 -3.48
N SER A 240 -22.93 1.16 -3.11
CA SER A 240 -21.54 1.32 -3.60
C SER A 240 -21.37 1.01 -5.09
N GLU A 241 -22.32 0.29 -5.68
CA GLU A 241 -22.32 0.00 -7.11
C GLU A 241 -22.66 1.24 -7.96
N LEU A 242 -23.35 2.23 -7.42
CA LEU A 242 -23.72 3.42 -8.18
C LEU A 242 -22.49 4.23 -8.61
N PRO A 243 -22.52 4.86 -9.80
CA PRO A 243 -21.47 5.81 -10.19
C PRO A 243 -21.31 6.92 -9.16
N ARG A 244 -20.07 7.32 -8.91
CA ARG A 244 -19.81 8.46 -8.04
C ARG A 244 -20.30 9.74 -8.71
N GLU A 245 -20.81 10.66 -7.90
CA GLU A 245 -21.26 11.98 -8.36
C GLU A 245 -20.20 12.71 -9.20
N SER A 246 -18.93 12.60 -8.85
CA SER A 246 -17.84 13.22 -9.61
C SER A 246 -17.67 12.61 -11.01
N ALA A 247 -17.95 11.32 -11.19
CA ALA A 247 -17.95 10.67 -12.49
C ALA A 247 -19.14 11.15 -13.33
N ILE A 248 -20.35 11.17 -12.74
CA ILE A 248 -21.57 11.70 -13.38
C ILE A 248 -21.36 13.17 -13.80
N TYR A 249 -20.80 14.00 -12.94
CA TYR A 249 -20.52 15.40 -13.25
C TYR A 249 -19.54 15.55 -14.42
N LYS A 250 -18.43 14.79 -14.43
CA LYS A 250 -17.46 14.81 -15.53
C LYS A 250 -18.10 14.40 -16.85
N THR A 251 -18.89 13.33 -16.86
CA THR A 251 -19.60 12.89 -18.06
C THR A 251 -20.64 13.92 -18.50
N LYS A 252 -21.41 14.51 -17.58
CA LYS A 252 -22.37 15.59 -17.89
C LYS A 252 -21.68 16.82 -18.47
N LYS A 253 -20.52 17.20 -17.93
CA LYS A 253 -19.69 18.29 -18.47
C LYS A 253 -19.22 17.99 -19.90
N LYS A 254 -18.71 16.77 -20.16
CA LYS A 254 -18.29 16.32 -21.49
C LYS A 254 -19.44 16.37 -22.49
N ILE A 255 -20.63 15.87 -22.12
CA ILE A 255 -21.83 15.92 -22.96
C ILE A 255 -22.20 17.38 -23.26
N ASN A 256 -22.19 18.26 -22.26
CA ASN A 256 -22.48 19.68 -22.45
C ASN A 256 -21.49 20.37 -23.40
N GLU A 257 -20.19 20.03 -23.32
CA GLU A 257 -19.17 20.53 -24.24
C GLU A 257 -19.42 20.04 -25.66
N GLN A 258 -19.68 18.75 -25.86
CA GLN A 258 -20.03 18.18 -27.17
C GLN A 258 -21.31 18.79 -27.74
N MET A 259 -22.35 18.95 -26.90
CA MET A 259 -23.61 19.61 -27.25
C MET A 259 -23.41 21.07 -27.65
N ASN A 260 -22.47 21.77 -27.04
CA ASN A 260 -22.17 23.17 -27.36
C ASN A 260 -21.31 23.29 -28.64
N GLN A 261 -20.47 22.28 -28.93
CA GLN A 261 -19.77 22.20 -30.22
C GLN A 261 -20.74 21.91 -31.37
N ALA A 262 -21.69 20.98 -31.16
CA ALA A 262 -22.66 20.59 -32.18
C ALA A 262 -23.75 21.66 -32.41
N ILE A 263 -24.26 22.24 -31.32
CA ILE A 263 -25.30 23.28 -31.37
C ILE A 263 -24.89 24.39 -30.40
N PRO A 264 -24.13 25.41 -30.84
CA PRO A 264 -23.64 26.46 -29.95
C PRO A 264 -24.76 27.24 -29.27
N ILE A 265 -24.58 27.52 -27.98
CA ILE A 265 -25.38 28.52 -27.27
C ILE A 265 -24.85 29.90 -27.63
N LEU A 266 -25.68 30.69 -28.29
CA LEU A 266 -25.42 32.08 -28.61
C LEU A 266 -26.07 32.99 -27.57
N ILE A 267 -25.48 34.15 -27.31
CA ILE A 267 -26.00 35.12 -26.35
C ILE A 267 -26.71 36.23 -27.13
N LEU A 268 -27.95 36.50 -26.77
CA LEU A 268 -28.73 37.62 -27.25
C LEU A 268 -28.88 38.64 -26.12
N ASN A 269 -28.46 39.88 -26.38
CA ASN A 269 -28.69 40.98 -25.46
C ASN A 269 -30.12 41.50 -25.69
N ILE A 270 -30.98 41.32 -24.69
CA ILE A 270 -32.35 41.87 -24.68
C ILE A 270 -32.27 43.28 -24.10
N SER A 271 -31.73 44.23 -24.89
CA SER A 271 -31.79 45.65 -24.54
C SER A 271 -33.00 46.28 -25.24
N GLY A 272 -34.14 46.34 -24.54
CA GLY A 272 -35.33 46.99 -25.09
C GLY A 272 -36.65 46.57 -24.46
N GLN A 273 -36.81 46.74 -23.14
CA GLN A 273 -38.10 46.99 -22.47
C GLN A 273 -37.81 47.27 -20.99
N GLN A 274 -38.12 48.48 -20.54
CA GLN A 274 -38.16 48.79 -19.12
C GLN A 274 -39.41 48.12 -18.54
N SER A 275 -39.26 46.92 -17.97
CA SER A 275 -40.25 46.43 -16.99
C SER A 275 -39.74 46.80 -15.60
N SER A 276 -40.49 47.69 -14.94
CA SER A 276 -40.36 47.97 -13.52
C SER A 276 -40.90 46.77 -12.74
N VAL A 277 -40.05 45.77 -12.47
CA VAL A 277 -40.38 44.74 -11.49
C VAL A 277 -39.81 45.21 -10.14
N SER A 278 -40.66 45.78 -9.31
CA SER A 278 -40.37 46.01 -7.88
C SER A 278 -40.26 44.65 -7.21
N ILE A 279 -39.04 44.25 -6.84
CA ILE A 279 -38.82 43.07 -6.01
C ILE A 279 -39.20 43.48 -4.59
N ASN A 280 -40.33 42.95 -4.09
CA ASN A 280 -40.61 42.97 -2.67
C ASN A 280 -39.54 42.14 -1.96
N GLU A 281 -38.84 42.80 -1.04
CA GLU A 281 -37.86 42.21 -0.14
C GLU A 281 -38.56 41.20 0.77
N ASP A 282 -38.52 39.92 0.40
CA ASP A 282 -38.68 38.82 1.36
C ASP A 282 -38.05 37.53 0.79
N SER A 283 -36.71 37.48 0.77
CA SER A 283 -35.98 36.22 0.81
C SER A 283 -34.52 36.45 1.22
N ASN A 284 -34.10 35.78 2.28
CA ASN A 284 -32.75 35.73 2.86
C ASN A 284 -31.62 35.99 1.86
N THR A 285 -31.06 37.20 1.94
CA THR A 285 -30.08 37.76 1.03
C THR A 285 -28.77 36.97 1.03
N ILE A 286 -28.38 36.44 -0.12
CA ILE A 286 -27.00 36.02 -0.40
C ILE A 286 -26.17 37.31 -0.41
N ASN A 287 -25.42 37.56 0.66
CA ASN A 287 -24.69 38.82 0.88
C ASN A 287 -23.25 38.78 0.34
N ASP A 288 -23.04 38.07 -0.78
CA ASP A 288 -21.73 37.88 -1.40
C ASP A 288 -21.64 38.79 -2.63
N SER A 289 -20.92 39.91 -2.50
CA SER A 289 -20.87 40.99 -3.51
C SER A 289 -20.36 40.50 -4.87
N GLU A 290 -19.50 39.48 -4.88
CA GLU A 290 -18.96 38.86 -6.10
C GLU A 290 -20.04 38.05 -6.86
N VAL A 291 -20.89 37.33 -6.12
CA VAL A 291 -22.03 36.58 -6.70
C VAL A 291 -23.08 37.54 -7.25
N ILE A 292 -23.33 38.66 -6.56
CA ILE A 292 -24.26 39.69 -7.03
C ILE A 292 -23.75 40.33 -8.33
N GLU A 293 -22.47 40.73 -8.40
CA GLU A 293 -21.89 41.28 -9.63
C GLU A 293 -21.89 40.28 -10.80
N GLU A 294 -21.60 39.00 -10.53
CA GLU A 294 -21.65 37.94 -11.54
C GLU A 294 -23.09 37.74 -12.06
N VAL A 295 -24.08 37.68 -11.18
CA VAL A 295 -25.51 37.58 -11.56
C VAL A 295 -25.96 38.80 -12.36
N LEU A 296 -25.58 40.02 -11.95
CA LEU A 296 -25.88 41.27 -12.66
C LEU A 296 -25.30 41.28 -14.09
N LYS A 297 -24.14 40.65 -14.34
CA LYS A 297 -23.51 40.55 -15.68
C LYS A 297 -24.34 39.75 -16.70
N TYR A 298 -25.21 38.87 -16.22
CA TYR A 298 -26.11 38.05 -17.04
C TYR A 298 -27.55 38.59 -17.10
N ILE A 299 -27.88 39.64 -16.32
CA ILE A 299 -29.17 40.32 -16.43
C ILE A 299 -29.32 40.89 -17.85
N ARG A 300 -30.48 40.63 -18.47
CA ARG A 300 -30.83 40.99 -19.86
C ARG A 300 -30.05 40.24 -20.95
N LYS A 301 -29.38 39.14 -20.62
CA LYS A 301 -28.79 38.22 -21.61
C LYS A 301 -29.62 36.95 -21.69
N ALA A 302 -30.13 36.63 -22.87
CA ALA A 302 -30.78 35.35 -23.14
C ALA A 302 -29.84 34.45 -23.95
N GLY A 303 -29.63 33.24 -23.46
CA GLY A 303 -29.01 32.19 -24.27
C GLY A 303 -30.03 31.63 -25.27
N TYR A 304 -29.65 31.48 -26.53
CA TYR A 304 -30.47 30.82 -27.55
C TYR A 304 -29.63 29.86 -28.39
N ARG A 305 -30.31 28.90 -29.03
CA ARG A 305 -29.73 27.99 -30.02
C ARG A 305 -30.47 28.19 -31.33
N LYS A 306 -29.77 28.20 -32.46
CA LYS A 306 -30.43 28.36 -33.76
C LYS A 306 -31.26 27.12 -34.07
N ILE A 307 -32.52 27.32 -34.46
CA ILE A 307 -33.42 26.21 -34.80
C ILE A 307 -32.86 25.34 -35.93
N LYS A 308 -32.17 25.95 -36.91
CA LYS A 308 -31.50 25.23 -38.00
C LYS A 308 -30.46 24.22 -37.47
N ASP A 309 -29.64 24.62 -36.51
CA ASP A 309 -28.57 23.79 -35.95
C ASP A 309 -29.16 22.65 -35.10
N ILE A 310 -30.24 22.94 -34.35
CA ILE A 310 -31.01 21.91 -33.62
C ILE A 310 -31.58 20.87 -34.58
N LEU A 311 -32.24 21.31 -35.65
CA LEU A 311 -32.86 20.41 -36.62
C LEU A 311 -31.81 19.55 -37.33
N LEU A 312 -30.71 20.15 -37.79
CA LEU A 312 -29.61 19.41 -38.42
C LEU A 312 -29.02 18.33 -37.51
N PHE A 313 -29.01 18.56 -36.20
CA PHE A 313 -28.53 17.59 -35.22
C PHE A 313 -29.53 16.44 -34.97
N ILE A 314 -30.82 16.73 -34.88
CA ILE A 314 -31.86 15.73 -34.49
C ILE A 314 -32.32 14.89 -35.69
N LEU A 315 -32.44 15.48 -36.89
CA LEU A 315 -33.01 14.84 -38.07
C LEU A 315 -32.36 13.48 -38.44
N PRO A 316 -31.02 13.31 -38.45
CA PRO A 316 -30.41 12.02 -38.75
C PRO A 316 -30.85 10.91 -37.78
N GLY A 317 -30.99 11.25 -36.49
CA GLY A 317 -31.43 10.31 -35.47
C GLY A 317 -32.88 9.86 -35.65
N LEU A 318 -33.77 10.79 -35.99
CA LEU A 318 -35.19 10.49 -36.25
C LEU A 318 -35.40 9.64 -37.50
N ILE A 319 -34.61 9.88 -38.55
CA ILE A 319 -34.63 9.05 -39.78
C ILE A 319 -34.15 7.63 -39.45
N ASN A 320 -33.04 7.49 -38.72
CA ASN A 320 -32.52 6.19 -38.32
C ASN A 320 -33.48 5.39 -37.44
N GLN A 321 -34.33 6.08 -36.66
CA GLN A 321 -35.36 5.45 -35.83
C GLN A 321 -36.67 5.19 -36.59
N ASN A 322 -36.72 5.48 -37.91
CA ASN A 322 -37.91 5.42 -38.76
C ASN A 322 -39.08 6.28 -38.25
N VAL A 323 -38.80 7.33 -37.46
CA VAL A 323 -39.81 8.30 -37.01
C VAL A 323 -40.10 9.31 -38.11
N LEU A 324 -39.08 9.68 -38.89
CA LEU A 324 -39.22 10.54 -40.07
C LEU A 324 -38.83 9.76 -41.32
N ASN A 325 -39.71 9.73 -42.32
CA ASN A 325 -39.41 9.18 -43.63
C ASN A 325 -39.08 10.32 -44.60
N PRO A 326 -37.83 10.45 -45.09
CA PRO A 326 -37.47 11.53 -46.02
C PRO A 326 -38.17 11.43 -47.38
N ASN A 327 -38.76 10.27 -47.70
CA ASN A 327 -39.49 10.02 -48.95
C ASN A 327 -41.02 10.16 -48.79
N ASP A 328 -41.52 10.37 -47.57
CA ASP A 328 -42.94 10.55 -47.28
C ASP A 328 -43.12 11.82 -46.43
N LEU A 329 -43.78 12.82 -46.99
CA LEU A 329 -44.01 14.12 -46.32
C LEU A 329 -45.05 14.02 -45.18
N THR A 330 -45.53 12.82 -44.87
CA THR A 330 -46.53 12.58 -43.83
C THR A 330 -45.86 12.36 -42.47
N ILE A 331 -46.08 13.29 -41.53
CA ILE A 331 -45.62 13.14 -40.15
C ILE A 331 -46.69 12.36 -39.38
N HIS A 332 -46.37 11.14 -38.92
CA HIS A 332 -47.20 10.40 -37.97
C HIS A 332 -46.92 10.93 -36.56
N LEU A 333 -47.86 11.68 -35.99
CA LEU A 333 -47.82 12.22 -34.62
C LEU A 333 -48.33 11.23 -33.59
#